data_AF-A0A0F9PDC0-F1
#
_entry.id   AF-A0A0F9PDC0-F1
#
_cell.length_a   1.000
_cell.length_b   1.000
_cell.length_c   1.000
_cell.angle_alpha   90.00
_cell.angle_beta   90.00
_cell.angle_gamma   90.00
#
_symmetry.space_group_name_H-M   'P 1'
#
loop_
_entity.id
_entity.type
_entity.pdbx_description
1 polymer ?
#
loop_
_entity_poly.entity_id
_entity_poly.type
_entity_poly.pdbx_seq_one_letter_code
_entity_poly.pdbx_strand_id
1 'polypeptide(L)'
;MVKKYVIWFFLFVVLASSYYVLLPDKVRIDVQKTRTQYRVWEGSWVLSATEYVNLFDGNTKMRAKNRSIEWSETDGIIRIIRIANYKDSISTIETYEFDSTRPDVELVPTTHITRCRNCKGKILQFEYRDILYTRDTMDIISPFSFGHNMKIEWQDGAYRAKVYQQKVASDKIIIRYRPQSDYESFYVRLFDPPTPTKINVTLSSPLDASTSSLRSTDFGFNVTYNVSIDIELCSLYGNFSGTWKVNQTNTSSVSNATTTTPFTPISLLNGSYIWNVKCNNSVDDYNFGDNNFTINIVLDLNILFHSDISGLFYPVDYSIVNWTSVFDNDTMHSGNYTWNMTEYNVSAENVTVWLFNATNQLEYTVNVTVKQNQTKDWYEWWCGNLTTKFNISTTPIVLFVLGSNQDQPINCTLTVLNISQTYANWSLNHSTDRAIWDFNYTFNKTY
;
A
#
# COMPACT_ATOMS: atom_id res chain seq x y z
N MET A 1 -42.51 31.67 -15.86
CA MET A 1 -42.82 30.51 -15.01
C MET A 1 -41.74 29.47 -15.25
N VAL A 2 -40.98 29.09 -14.22
CA VAL A 2 -39.94 28.06 -14.32
C VAL A 2 -40.59 26.72 -14.02
N LYS A 3 -40.50 25.74 -14.92
CA LYS A 3 -40.94 24.36 -14.65
C LYS A 3 -39.70 23.50 -14.42
N LYS A 4 -39.70 22.76 -13.31
CA LYS A 4 -38.64 21.81 -12.96
C LYS A 4 -39.20 20.40 -13.03
N TYR A 5 -38.47 19.51 -13.69
CA TYR A 5 -38.78 18.09 -13.78
C TYR A 5 -37.60 17.34 -13.17
N VAL A 6 -37.86 16.60 -12.08
CA VAL A 6 -36.88 15.70 -11.48
C VAL A 6 -37.20 14.31 -12.03
N ILE A 7 -36.30 13.79 -12.87
CA ILE A 7 -36.45 12.48 -13.48
C ILE A 7 -35.27 11.66 -12.97
N TRP A 8 -35.51 10.92 -11.88
CA TRP A 8 -34.47 10.14 -11.18
C TRP A 8 -33.28 10.99 -10.74
N PHE A 9 -32.15 10.88 -11.45
CA PHE A 9 -30.90 11.60 -11.19
C PHE A 9 -30.70 12.78 -12.15
N PHE A 10 -31.60 13.02 -13.09
CA PHE A 10 -31.59 14.18 -13.97
C PHE A 10 -32.52 15.28 -13.45
N LEU A 11 -32.03 16.52 -13.47
CA LEU A 11 -32.86 17.72 -13.31
C LEU A 11 -32.98 18.43 -14.66
N PHE A 12 -34.18 18.41 -15.23
CA PHE A 12 -34.51 19.16 -16.43
C PHE A 12 -35.33 20.40 -16.08
N VAL A 13 -34.92 21.56 -16.60
CA VAL A 13 -35.61 22.81 -16.30
C VAL A 13 -35.83 23.65 -17.55
N VAL A 14 -37.07 24.12 -17.62
CA VAL A 14 -37.58 24.96 -18.69
C VAL A 14 -37.53 26.42 -18.24
N LEU A 15 -36.70 27.22 -18.92
CA LEU A 15 -36.66 28.67 -18.81
C LEU A 15 -37.36 29.30 -20.03
N ALA A 16 -37.66 30.60 -19.96
CA ALA A 16 -38.36 31.28 -21.05
C ALA A 16 -37.58 31.28 -22.38
N SER A 17 -36.26 31.05 -22.36
CA SER A 17 -35.37 31.16 -23.51
C SER A 17 -34.35 30.03 -23.65
N SER A 18 -34.34 29.07 -22.72
CA SER A 18 -33.40 27.95 -22.74
C SER A 18 -33.95 26.72 -22.02
N TYR A 19 -33.34 25.58 -22.31
CA TYR A 19 -33.56 24.33 -21.61
C TYR A 19 -32.23 23.89 -21.00
N TYR A 20 -32.21 23.64 -19.69
CA TYR A 20 -31.02 23.07 -19.08
C TYR A 20 -31.25 21.63 -18.63
N VAL A 21 -30.25 20.80 -18.88
CA VAL A 21 -30.13 19.42 -18.43
C VAL A 21 -29.00 19.38 -17.40
N LEU A 22 -29.26 18.79 -16.25
CA LEU A 22 -28.32 18.69 -15.14
C LEU A 22 -28.21 17.25 -14.65
N LEU A 23 -26.98 16.73 -14.63
CA LEU A 23 -26.61 15.61 -13.76
C LEU A 23 -25.95 16.23 -12.52
N PRO A 24 -26.53 16.07 -11.32
CA PRO A 24 -26.01 16.60 -10.07
C PRO A 24 -24.52 16.27 -9.91
N ASP A 25 -23.76 17.29 -9.51
CA ASP A 25 -22.31 17.23 -9.22
C ASP A 25 -21.44 16.62 -10.33
N LYS A 26 -21.94 16.64 -11.58
CA LYS A 26 -21.28 16.07 -12.75
C LYS A 26 -21.25 17.08 -13.89
N VAL A 27 -22.37 17.21 -14.63
CA VAL A 27 -22.45 18.00 -15.87
C VAL A 27 -23.74 18.79 -15.94
N ARG A 28 -23.64 20.01 -16.47
CA ARG A 28 -24.77 20.87 -16.81
C ARG A 28 -24.66 21.35 -18.25
N ILE A 29 -25.72 21.11 -19.03
CA ILE A 29 -25.82 21.55 -20.42
C ILE A 29 -27.01 22.51 -20.54
N ASP A 30 -26.75 23.75 -20.95
CA ASP A 30 -27.76 24.79 -21.17
C ASP A 30 -27.93 25.07 -22.66
N VAL A 31 -28.99 24.50 -23.26
CA VAL A 31 -29.31 24.66 -24.67
C VAL A 31 -30.16 25.92 -24.84
N GLN A 32 -29.57 26.95 -25.44
CA GLN A 32 -30.21 28.23 -25.76
C GLN A 32 -30.52 28.31 -27.25
N LYS A 33 -31.37 29.26 -27.64
CA LYS A 33 -31.73 29.49 -29.05
C LYS A 33 -30.52 29.73 -29.96
N THR A 34 -29.44 30.31 -29.46
CA THR A 34 -28.28 30.75 -30.26
C THR A 34 -26.98 30.01 -29.97
N ARG A 35 -26.92 29.26 -28.85
CA ARG A 35 -25.70 28.60 -28.36
C ARG A 35 -26.04 27.53 -27.34
N THR A 36 -25.10 26.63 -27.09
CA THR A 36 -25.19 25.64 -25.99
C THR A 36 -24.01 25.84 -25.05
N GLN A 37 -24.25 25.93 -23.75
CA GLN A 37 -23.19 26.05 -22.74
C GLN A 37 -22.99 24.73 -22.02
N TYR A 38 -21.74 24.26 -21.97
CA TYR A 38 -21.34 23.05 -21.28
C TYR A 38 -20.58 23.44 -20.02
N ARG A 39 -21.02 22.93 -18.88
CA ARG A 39 -20.38 23.15 -17.59
C ARG A 39 -20.13 21.83 -16.90
N VAL A 40 -18.96 21.68 -16.30
CA VAL A 40 -18.61 20.53 -15.44
C VAL A 40 -18.53 20.95 -13.99
N TRP A 41 -18.62 19.99 -13.08
CA TRP A 41 -18.47 20.21 -11.65
C TRP A 41 -17.04 19.93 -11.17
N GLU A 42 -16.31 20.97 -10.79
CA GLU A 42 -14.95 20.89 -10.22
C GLU A 42 -14.94 21.52 -8.83
N GLY A 43 -15.86 21.10 -7.95
CA GLY A 43 -16.17 21.77 -6.68
C GLY A 43 -17.01 23.05 -6.82
N SER A 44 -17.12 23.57 -8.04
CA SER A 44 -18.09 24.57 -8.48
C SER A 44 -18.42 24.36 -9.97
N TRP A 45 -19.48 24.99 -10.47
CA TRP A 45 -19.83 24.92 -11.90
C TRP A 45 -18.87 25.75 -12.75
N VAL A 46 -17.95 25.08 -13.45
CA VAL A 46 -16.98 25.71 -14.35
C VAL A 46 -17.51 25.65 -15.80
N LEU A 47 -17.35 26.72 -16.57
CA LEU A 47 -17.70 26.74 -18.00
C LEU A 47 -16.58 26.04 -18.79
N SER A 48 -16.90 24.91 -19.41
CA SER A 48 -15.92 24.12 -20.17
C SER A 48 -15.94 24.41 -21.66
N ALA A 49 -17.11 24.76 -22.22
CA ALA A 49 -17.23 25.20 -23.60
C ALA A 49 -18.56 25.94 -23.87
N THR A 50 -18.55 26.82 -24.87
CA THR A 50 -19.75 27.36 -25.51
C THR A 50 -19.81 26.96 -26.98
N GLU A 51 -20.80 26.16 -27.35
CA GLU A 51 -21.04 25.72 -28.72
C GLU A 51 -21.89 26.72 -29.51
N TYR A 52 -21.50 26.94 -30.77
CA TYR A 52 -22.25 27.65 -31.80
C TYR A 52 -22.28 26.82 -33.08
N VAL A 53 -23.47 26.59 -33.62
CA VAL A 53 -23.64 26.08 -34.98
C VAL A 53 -23.93 27.23 -35.93
N ASN A 54 -23.06 27.40 -36.92
CA ASN A 54 -23.08 28.51 -37.85
C ASN A 54 -23.15 27.97 -39.28
N LEU A 55 -23.92 28.67 -40.13
CA LEU A 55 -23.97 28.40 -41.56
C LEU A 55 -23.31 29.55 -42.33
N PHE A 56 -22.54 29.22 -43.36
CA PHE A 56 -21.85 30.18 -44.21
C PHE A 56 -22.20 29.97 -45.68
N ASP A 57 -22.27 31.08 -46.42
CA ASP A 57 -22.37 31.13 -47.87
C ASP A 57 -21.06 31.66 -48.44
N GLY A 58 -20.21 30.76 -48.92
CA GLY A 58 -18.79 31.06 -49.16
C GLY A 58 -18.10 31.52 -47.87
N ASN A 59 -17.60 32.76 -47.85
CA ASN A 59 -16.91 33.34 -46.69
C ASN A 59 -17.85 34.13 -45.76
N THR A 60 -19.12 34.31 -46.13
CA THR A 60 -20.05 35.16 -45.40
C THR A 60 -20.89 34.33 -44.43
N LYS A 61 -20.85 34.67 -43.15
CA LYS A 61 -21.72 34.05 -42.12
C LYS A 61 -23.18 34.42 -42.39
N MET A 62 -24.04 33.42 -42.53
CA MET A 62 -25.48 33.64 -42.71
C MET A 62 -26.13 34.03 -41.37
N ARG A 63 -27.05 35.01 -41.42
CA ARG A 63 -27.85 35.43 -40.26
C ARG A 63 -29.21 34.73 -40.31
N ALA A 64 -29.50 33.86 -39.34
CA ALA A 64 -30.82 33.25 -39.28
C ALA A 64 -31.91 34.30 -38.98
N LYS A 65 -33.00 34.23 -39.76
CA LYS A 65 -34.19 35.08 -39.70
C LYS A 65 -34.95 34.89 -38.38
N ASN A 66 -35.07 33.65 -37.93
CA ASN A 66 -35.65 33.31 -36.63
C ASN A 66 -34.98 32.05 -36.06
N ARG A 67 -35.17 31.86 -34.76
CA ARG A 67 -34.69 30.69 -34.02
C ARG A 67 -35.76 30.21 -33.06
N SER A 68 -36.04 28.91 -33.06
CA SER A 68 -36.91 28.26 -32.08
C SER A 68 -36.13 27.18 -31.34
N ILE A 69 -36.65 26.82 -30.17
CA ILE A 69 -36.17 25.71 -29.38
C ILE A 69 -37.41 25.02 -28.81
N GLU A 70 -37.44 23.71 -28.94
CA GLU A 70 -38.55 22.84 -28.55
C GLU A 70 -37.97 21.66 -27.76
N TRP A 71 -38.79 21.02 -26.93
CA TRP A 71 -38.40 19.82 -26.22
C TRP A 71 -39.56 18.83 -26.15
N SER A 72 -39.23 17.57 -26.00
CA SER A 72 -40.16 16.47 -25.75
C SER A 72 -39.52 15.45 -24.82
N GLU A 73 -40.33 14.70 -24.09
CA GLU A 73 -39.89 13.57 -23.28
C GLU A 73 -40.72 12.35 -23.69
N THR A 74 -40.07 11.21 -23.92
CA THR A 74 -40.72 9.93 -24.21
C THR A 74 -39.86 8.82 -23.65
N ASP A 75 -40.42 7.99 -22.76
CA ASP A 75 -39.75 6.84 -22.15
C ASP A 75 -38.39 7.17 -21.49
N GLY A 76 -38.31 8.29 -20.77
CA GLY A 76 -37.08 8.77 -20.13
C GLY A 76 -36.05 9.40 -21.09
N ILE A 77 -36.35 9.45 -22.40
CA ILE A 77 -35.50 10.16 -23.36
C ILE A 77 -35.99 11.60 -23.47
N ILE A 78 -35.19 12.53 -22.99
CA ILE A 78 -35.39 13.97 -23.17
C ILE A 78 -34.76 14.34 -24.51
N ARG A 79 -35.57 14.90 -25.42
CA ARG A 79 -35.12 15.41 -26.71
C ARG A 79 -35.27 16.92 -26.74
N ILE A 80 -34.19 17.63 -27.03
CA ILE A 80 -34.20 19.09 -27.25
C ILE A 80 -33.90 19.35 -28.72
N ILE A 81 -34.78 20.10 -29.39
CA ILE A 81 -34.66 20.44 -30.80
C ILE A 81 -34.45 21.95 -30.92
N ARG A 82 -33.31 22.37 -31.51
CA ARG A 82 -33.03 23.77 -31.85
C ARG A 82 -33.12 23.96 -33.36
N ILE A 83 -33.91 24.93 -33.80
CA ILE A 83 -34.12 25.23 -35.22
C ILE A 83 -33.66 26.65 -35.50
N ALA A 84 -32.81 26.83 -36.52
CA ALA A 84 -32.47 28.13 -37.07
C ALA A 84 -32.90 28.19 -38.53
N ASN A 85 -33.83 29.12 -38.84
CA ASN A 85 -34.30 29.34 -40.20
C ASN A 85 -33.58 30.54 -40.81
N TYR A 86 -33.04 30.38 -42.00
CA TYR A 86 -32.33 31.39 -42.77
C TYR A 86 -33.20 31.85 -43.96
N LYS A 87 -32.64 32.70 -44.82
CA LYS A 87 -33.28 33.03 -46.11
C LYS A 87 -33.33 31.81 -47.03
N ASP A 88 -34.09 31.91 -48.12
CA ASP A 88 -34.12 30.90 -49.20
C ASP A 88 -34.54 29.51 -48.72
N SER A 89 -35.40 29.44 -47.69
CA SER A 89 -35.89 28.20 -47.07
C SER A 89 -34.78 27.30 -46.51
N ILE A 90 -33.62 27.86 -46.19
CA ILE A 90 -32.49 27.15 -45.60
C ILE A 90 -32.72 27.01 -44.08
N SER A 91 -32.44 25.85 -43.51
CA SER A 91 -32.53 25.66 -42.05
C SER A 91 -31.50 24.68 -41.50
N THR A 92 -31.12 24.89 -40.24
CA THR A 92 -30.37 23.91 -39.44
C THR A 92 -31.26 23.44 -38.29
N ILE A 93 -31.32 22.13 -38.07
CA ILE A 93 -32.13 21.47 -37.04
C ILE A 93 -31.18 20.61 -36.20
N GLU A 94 -30.95 21.04 -34.96
CA GLU A 94 -30.06 20.40 -34.01
C GLU A 94 -30.91 19.61 -33.03
N THR A 95 -30.60 18.33 -32.85
CA THR A 95 -31.31 17.42 -31.95
C THR A 95 -30.33 16.90 -30.91
N TYR A 96 -30.58 17.25 -29.65
CA TYR A 96 -29.89 16.70 -28.49
C TYR A 96 -30.80 15.67 -27.85
N GLU A 97 -30.28 14.47 -27.57
CA GLU A 97 -30.99 13.47 -26.79
C GLU A 97 -30.24 13.20 -25.49
N PHE A 98 -30.99 13.01 -24.41
CA PHE A 98 -30.49 12.68 -23.09
C PHE A 98 -31.32 11.51 -22.57
N ASP A 99 -30.66 10.42 -22.19
CA ASP A 99 -31.31 9.25 -21.62
C ASP A 99 -31.28 9.35 -20.10
N SER A 100 -32.44 9.62 -19.49
CA SER A 100 -32.55 9.78 -18.05
C SER A 100 -32.40 8.48 -17.26
N THR A 101 -32.23 7.34 -17.93
CA THR A 101 -32.01 6.04 -17.30
C THR A 101 -30.52 5.71 -17.15
N ARG A 102 -29.63 6.45 -17.82
CA ARG A 102 -28.17 6.23 -17.81
C ARG A 102 -27.42 7.30 -17.01
N PRO A 103 -26.81 6.97 -15.85
CA PRO A 103 -26.10 7.93 -15.00
C PRO A 103 -24.66 8.24 -15.46
N ASP A 104 -24.24 7.62 -16.57
CA ASP A 104 -22.92 7.78 -17.15
C ASP A 104 -22.77 9.14 -17.81
N VAL A 105 -21.79 9.91 -17.33
CA VAL A 105 -21.49 11.26 -17.81
C VAL A 105 -21.00 11.23 -19.26
N GLU A 106 -20.33 10.14 -19.69
CA GLU A 106 -19.87 10.00 -21.07
C GLU A 106 -21.04 10.02 -22.04
N LEU A 107 -22.20 9.56 -21.59
CA LEU A 107 -23.42 9.42 -22.36
C LEU A 107 -24.30 10.68 -22.33
N VAL A 108 -23.76 11.85 -21.95
CA VAL A 108 -24.52 13.10 -21.82
C VAL A 108 -23.95 14.19 -22.72
N PRO A 109 -24.63 14.58 -23.82
CA PRO A 109 -25.87 14.00 -24.36
C PRO A 109 -25.63 12.58 -24.90
N THR A 110 -26.65 11.74 -25.06
CA THR A 110 -26.48 10.40 -25.67
C THR A 110 -26.25 10.52 -27.16
N THR A 111 -26.92 11.47 -27.80
CA THR A 111 -26.73 11.81 -29.22
C THR A 111 -26.79 13.32 -29.43
N HIS A 112 -26.01 13.82 -30.39
CA HIS A 112 -26.14 15.17 -30.91
C HIS A 112 -26.04 15.17 -32.44
N ILE A 113 -27.17 15.43 -33.10
CA ILE A 113 -27.30 15.38 -34.55
C ILE A 113 -27.73 16.76 -35.07
N THR A 114 -27.00 17.28 -36.04
CA THR A 114 -27.38 18.49 -36.79
C THR A 114 -27.81 18.11 -38.20
N ARG A 115 -29.06 18.39 -38.55
CA ARG A 115 -29.59 18.24 -39.91
C ARG A 115 -29.61 19.58 -40.62
N CYS A 116 -29.16 19.62 -41.87
CA CYS A 116 -29.14 20.84 -42.68
C CYS A 116 -30.08 20.68 -43.87
N ARG A 117 -31.07 21.56 -44.02
CA ARG A 117 -32.05 21.58 -45.12
C ARG A 117 -31.75 22.71 -46.11
N ASN A 118 -31.77 22.42 -47.40
CA ASN A 118 -31.39 23.28 -48.53
C ASN A 118 -29.97 23.85 -48.38
N CYS A 119 -29.06 23.07 -47.82
CA CYS A 119 -27.71 23.52 -47.48
C CYS A 119 -26.63 23.13 -48.51
N LYS A 120 -27.01 22.58 -49.67
CA LYS A 120 -26.05 22.14 -50.68
C LYS A 120 -25.12 23.30 -51.05
N GLY A 121 -23.82 23.05 -51.01
CA GLY A 121 -22.79 24.06 -51.33
C GLY A 121 -22.58 25.13 -50.26
N LYS A 122 -23.27 25.08 -49.12
CA LYS A 122 -22.99 25.93 -47.95
C LYS A 122 -21.85 25.32 -47.12
N ILE A 123 -21.41 26.05 -46.11
CA ILE A 123 -20.46 25.54 -45.11
C ILE A 123 -21.16 25.51 -43.75
N LEU A 124 -21.32 24.30 -43.21
CA LEU A 124 -21.77 24.10 -41.84
C LEU A 124 -20.56 24.10 -40.92
N GLN A 125 -20.57 24.94 -39.91
CA GLN A 125 -19.48 25.10 -38.95
C GLN A 125 -19.97 24.89 -37.52
N PHE A 126 -19.33 23.97 -36.82
CA PHE A 126 -19.41 23.80 -35.37
C PHE A 126 -18.24 24.57 -34.75
N GLU A 127 -18.53 25.48 -33.84
CA GLU A 127 -17.54 26.31 -33.15
C GLU A 127 -17.73 26.18 -31.64
N TYR A 128 -16.70 25.70 -30.95
CA TYR A 128 -16.68 25.57 -29.49
C TYR A 128 -15.71 26.60 -28.94
N ARG A 129 -16.20 27.60 -28.23
CA ARG A 129 -15.42 28.67 -27.58
C ARG A 129 -15.26 28.39 -26.09
N ASP A 130 -14.49 29.24 -25.42
CA ASP A 130 -14.30 29.21 -23.96
C ASP A 130 -13.72 27.87 -23.47
N ILE A 131 -12.98 27.18 -24.34
CA ILE A 131 -12.30 25.93 -23.98
C ILE A 131 -10.99 26.25 -23.24
N LEU A 132 -10.57 25.36 -22.36
CA LEU A 132 -9.24 25.41 -21.76
C LEU A 132 -8.25 24.61 -22.64
N TYR A 133 -7.33 25.30 -23.33
CA TYR A 133 -6.35 24.65 -24.19
C TYR A 133 -4.97 25.32 -24.11
N THR A 134 -3.96 24.59 -23.63
CA THR A 134 -2.63 25.16 -23.32
C THR A 134 -1.56 24.92 -24.38
N ARG A 135 -1.88 24.21 -25.46
CA ARG A 135 -0.93 23.86 -26.53
C ARG A 135 -1.07 24.80 -27.73
N ASP A 136 -0.15 24.66 -28.69
CA ASP A 136 -0.18 25.43 -29.93
C ASP A 136 -1.37 25.08 -30.82
N THR A 137 -1.75 26.03 -31.68
CA THR A 137 -2.79 25.83 -32.70
C THR A 137 -2.44 24.67 -33.64
N MET A 138 -3.28 23.63 -33.69
CA MET A 138 -3.04 22.43 -34.50
C MET A 138 -4.33 21.89 -35.14
N ASP A 139 -4.17 21.15 -36.24
CA ASP A 139 -5.25 20.34 -36.78
C ASP A 139 -5.51 19.15 -35.85
N ILE A 140 -6.78 18.72 -35.74
CA ILE A 140 -7.21 17.71 -34.76
C ILE A 140 -7.98 16.57 -35.45
N ILE A 141 -7.95 15.40 -34.84
CA ILE A 141 -8.68 14.20 -35.28
C ILE A 141 -9.75 13.82 -34.25
N SER A 142 -10.81 13.16 -34.70
CA SER A 142 -11.88 12.66 -33.83
C SER A 142 -11.47 11.33 -33.20
N PRO A 143 -11.68 11.11 -31.89
CA PRO A 143 -12.10 12.10 -30.89
C PRO A 143 -10.92 12.99 -30.43
N PHE A 144 -11.24 14.18 -29.92
CA PHE A 144 -10.26 15.13 -29.40
C PHE A 144 -10.59 15.55 -27.96
N SER A 145 -9.59 15.50 -27.08
CA SER A 145 -9.71 15.91 -25.66
C SER A 145 -9.08 17.27 -25.40
N PHE A 146 -9.68 18.04 -24.49
CA PHE A 146 -9.18 19.34 -24.04
C PHE A 146 -9.45 19.52 -22.52
N GLY A 147 -9.15 20.70 -21.97
CA GLY A 147 -9.24 20.94 -20.52
C GLY A 147 -10.63 20.68 -19.93
N HIS A 148 -10.70 20.63 -18.59
CA HIS A 148 -11.90 20.21 -17.84
C HIS A 148 -12.38 18.81 -18.20
N ASN A 149 -11.44 17.92 -18.54
CA ASN A 149 -11.66 16.54 -18.98
C ASN A 149 -12.53 16.39 -20.24
N MET A 150 -12.96 17.47 -20.89
CA MET A 150 -13.91 17.41 -21.99
C MET A 150 -13.37 16.68 -23.22
N LYS A 151 -14.27 15.97 -23.92
CA LYS A 151 -13.99 15.28 -25.18
C LYS A 151 -15.02 15.62 -26.22
N ILE A 152 -14.55 15.90 -27.44
CA ILE A 152 -15.40 16.13 -28.61
C ILE A 152 -15.14 15.06 -29.66
N GLU A 153 -16.22 14.52 -30.21
CA GLU A 153 -16.20 13.57 -31.31
C GLU A 153 -17.08 14.05 -32.46
N TRP A 154 -16.71 13.70 -33.69
CA TRP A 154 -17.46 14.01 -34.88
C TRP A 154 -17.32 12.91 -35.93
N GLN A 155 -18.32 12.82 -36.82
CA GLN A 155 -18.30 11.88 -37.94
C GLN A 155 -17.22 12.22 -38.97
N ASP A 156 -16.84 11.23 -39.78
CA ASP A 156 -15.95 11.45 -40.91
C ASP A 156 -16.54 12.43 -41.95
N GLY A 157 -15.67 13.04 -42.75
CA GLY A 157 -16.05 13.98 -43.83
C GLY A 157 -15.92 15.47 -43.48
N ALA A 158 -15.48 15.80 -42.27
CA ALA A 158 -15.08 17.18 -41.95
C ALA A 158 -13.83 17.55 -42.78
N TYR A 159 -13.94 18.55 -43.65
CA TYR A 159 -12.80 19.00 -44.47
C TYR A 159 -11.83 19.91 -43.70
N ARG A 160 -12.22 20.32 -42.48
CA ARG A 160 -11.39 21.11 -41.57
C ARG A 160 -11.83 20.84 -40.13
N ALA A 161 -10.89 20.41 -39.29
CA ALA A 161 -11.04 20.31 -37.84
C ALA A 161 -9.76 20.88 -37.19
N LYS A 162 -9.88 21.98 -36.45
CA LYS A 162 -8.73 22.70 -35.91
C LYS A 162 -9.02 23.29 -34.53
N VAL A 163 -8.06 23.17 -33.62
CA VAL A 163 -8.04 23.89 -32.34
C VAL A 163 -7.14 25.13 -32.45
N TYR A 164 -7.61 26.25 -31.92
CA TYR A 164 -6.90 27.53 -31.93
C TYR A 164 -6.62 27.97 -30.51
N GLN A 165 -5.34 28.21 -30.22
CA GLN A 165 -4.92 28.96 -29.06
C GLN A 165 -4.95 30.46 -29.40
N GLN A 166 -5.71 31.25 -28.64
CA GLN A 166 -5.90 32.68 -28.91
C GLN A 166 -5.23 33.54 -27.83
N LYS A 167 -4.44 34.53 -28.25
CA LYS A 167 -3.73 35.43 -27.30
C LYS A 167 -4.64 36.44 -26.59
N VAL A 168 -5.73 36.84 -27.24
CA VAL A 168 -6.58 37.98 -26.82
C VAL A 168 -8.07 37.61 -26.68
N ALA A 169 -8.41 36.36 -26.94
CA ALA A 169 -9.78 35.85 -26.92
C ALA A 169 -9.76 34.42 -26.38
N SER A 170 -10.93 33.85 -26.11
CA SER A 170 -11.04 32.46 -25.68
C SER A 170 -10.52 31.51 -26.76
N ASP A 171 -9.80 30.47 -26.36
CA ASP A 171 -9.46 29.37 -27.25
C ASP A 171 -10.71 28.76 -27.86
N LYS A 172 -10.55 28.13 -29.03
CA LYS A 172 -11.70 27.53 -29.72
C LYS A 172 -11.36 26.34 -30.60
N ILE A 173 -12.34 25.47 -30.78
CA ILE A 173 -12.33 24.41 -31.79
C ILE A 173 -13.28 24.78 -32.92
N ILE A 174 -12.86 24.53 -34.16
CA ILE A 174 -13.69 24.70 -35.37
C ILE A 174 -13.71 23.40 -36.15
N ILE A 175 -14.90 22.86 -36.39
CA ILE A 175 -15.15 21.71 -37.27
C ILE A 175 -16.06 22.17 -38.41
N ARG A 176 -15.69 21.90 -39.67
CA ARG A 176 -16.45 22.32 -40.85
C ARG A 176 -16.78 21.18 -41.80
N TYR A 177 -18.00 21.23 -42.31
CA TYR A 177 -18.52 20.35 -43.38
C TYR A 177 -18.99 21.19 -44.57
N ARG A 178 -19.00 20.56 -45.76
CA ARG A 178 -19.66 21.08 -46.97
C ARG A 178 -20.77 20.11 -47.35
N PRO A 179 -22.04 20.41 -47.02
CA PRO A 179 -23.14 19.54 -47.41
C PRO A 179 -23.18 19.33 -48.93
N GLN A 180 -23.31 18.08 -49.36
CA GLN A 180 -23.35 17.66 -50.76
C GLN A 180 -24.78 17.53 -51.29
N SER A 181 -25.76 17.37 -50.39
CA SER A 181 -27.18 17.34 -50.70
C SER A 181 -27.93 18.48 -50.02
N ASP A 182 -29.17 18.70 -50.44
CA ASP A 182 -30.08 19.62 -49.75
C ASP A 182 -30.59 19.07 -48.42
N TYR A 183 -30.31 17.81 -48.09
CA TYR A 183 -30.71 17.22 -46.81
C TYR A 183 -29.63 16.28 -46.32
N GLU A 184 -28.83 16.75 -45.36
CA GLU A 184 -27.70 15.99 -44.82
C GLU A 184 -27.66 16.10 -43.29
N SER A 185 -27.19 15.03 -42.64
CA SER A 185 -27.08 14.94 -41.18
C SER A 185 -25.60 14.84 -40.78
N PHE A 186 -25.26 15.54 -39.71
CA PHE A 186 -23.91 15.61 -39.16
C PHE A 186 -23.92 15.29 -37.68
N TYR A 187 -23.07 14.36 -37.27
CA TYR A 187 -22.83 14.02 -35.88
C TYR A 187 -21.59 14.75 -35.37
N VAL A 188 -21.79 15.64 -34.39
CA VAL A 188 -20.73 16.33 -33.66
C VAL A 188 -21.19 16.44 -32.22
N ARG A 189 -20.46 15.83 -31.29
CA ARG A 189 -20.89 15.67 -29.90
C ARG A 189 -19.77 16.06 -28.95
N LEU A 190 -20.09 16.94 -28.01
CA LEU A 190 -19.22 17.33 -26.91
C LEU A 190 -19.80 16.73 -25.62
N PHE A 191 -18.94 16.05 -24.86
CA PHE A 191 -19.31 15.36 -23.63
C PHE A 191 -18.14 15.40 -22.63
N ASP A 192 -18.43 15.13 -21.36
CA ASP A 192 -17.43 14.93 -20.31
C ASP A 192 -17.25 13.42 -20.12
N PRO A 193 -16.17 12.80 -20.62
CA PRO A 193 -15.89 11.39 -20.36
C PRO A 193 -15.75 11.15 -18.85
N PRO A 194 -15.98 9.92 -18.35
CA PRO A 194 -15.64 9.58 -16.98
C PRO A 194 -14.19 9.97 -16.73
N THR A 195 -13.94 10.68 -15.63
CA THR A 195 -12.57 10.89 -15.15
C THR A 195 -11.90 9.52 -15.10
N PRO A 196 -10.77 9.31 -15.81
CA PRO A 196 -10.08 8.03 -15.79
C PRO A 196 -9.92 7.62 -14.34
N THR A 197 -10.41 6.44 -14.01
CA THR A 197 -10.32 5.94 -12.66
C THR A 197 -8.85 5.77 -12.36
N LYS A 198 -8.37 6.56 -11.41
CA LYS A 198 -6.98 6.49 -10.99
C LYS A 198 -6.97 5.72 -9.69
N ILE A 199 -6.76 4.42 -9.80
CA ILE A 199 -6.35 3.61 -8.65
C ILE A 199 -4.90 3.99 -8.36
N ASN A 200 -4.60 4.36 -7.13
CA ASN A 200 -3.25 4.63 -6.69
C ASN A 200 -2.95 3.77 -5.46
N VAL A 201 -2.00 2.85 -5.61
CA VAL A 201 -1.58 1.90 -4.58
C VAL A 201 -0.28 2.40 -3.97
N THR A 202 -0.23 2.48 -2.64
CA THR A 202 0.97 2.87 -1.90
C THR A 202 1.33 1.76 -0.94
N LEU A 203 2.56 1.26 -1.02
CA LEU A 203 3.07 0.21 -0.16
C LEU A 203 3.45 0.81 1.20
N SER A 204 3.10 0.15 2.31
CA SER A 204 3.29 0.74 3.66
C SER A 204 4.14 -0.10 4.61
N SER A 205 4.04 -1.43 4.57
CA SER A 205 4.85 -2.33 5.39
C SER A 205 5.14 -3.64 4.64
N PRO A 206 6.37 -4.19 4.73
CA PRO A 206 7.57 -3.58 5.31
C PRO A 206 8.01 -2.32 4.55
N LEU A 207 8.87 -1.48 5.12
CA LEU A 207 9.44 -0.35 4.36
C LEU A 207 10.40 -0.86 3.27
N ASP A 208 10.54 -0.11 2.19
CA ASP A 208 11.51 -0.45 1.14
C ASP A 208 12.94 -0.48 1.69
N ALA A 209 13.74 -1.42 1.18
CA ALA A 209 15.11 -1.71 1.60
C ALA A 209 15.26 -2.00 3.10
N SER A 210 14.20 -2.47 3.77
CA SER A 210 14.26 -2.81 5.20
C SER A 210 14.92 -4.17 5.47
N THR A 211 15.32 -4.37 6.72
CA THR A 211 15.80 -5.67 7.23
C THR A 211 14.96 -6.09 8.42
N SER A 212 14.58 -7.38 8.47
CA SER A 212 13.83 -7.96 9.58
C SER A 212 14.53 -9.21 10.11
N SER A 213 14.55 -9.36 11.42
CA SER A 213 14.98 -10.58 12.11
C SER A 213 13.79 -11.47 12.52
N LEU A 214 12.58 -11.10 12.11
CA LEU A 214 11.36 -11.87 12.35
C LEU A 214 11.06 -12.77 11.15
N ARG A 215 10.75 -14.03 11.44
CA ARG A 215 10.33 -15.01 10.43
C ARG A 215 8.95 -14.67 9.86
N SER A 216 8.02 -14.25 10.72
CA SER A 216 6.67 -13.83 10.33
C SER A 216 6.71 -12.37 9.93
N THR A 217 6.41 -12.08 8.65
CA THR A 217 6.43 -10.73 8.09
C THR A 217 5.03 -10.30 7.66
N ASP A 218 4.62 -9.11 8.10
CA ASP A 218 3.34 -8.50 7.76
C ASP A 218 3.48 -7.58 6.54
N PHE A 219 2.68 -7.84 5.51
CA PHE A 219 2.61 -7.03 4.30
C PHE A 219 1.36 -6.14 4.32
N GLY A 220 1.55 -4.86 4.08
CA GLY A 220 0.53 -3.83 4.17
C GLY A 220 0.63 -2.80 3.06
N PHE A 221 -0.53 -2.30 2.63
CA PHE A 221 -0.65 -1.27 1.61
C PHE A 221 -1.83 -0.34 1.91
N ASN A 222 -1.86 0.82 1.26
CA ASN A 222 -3.01 1.71 1.21
C ASN A 222 -3.42 1.94 -0.25
N VAL A 223 -4.73 2.13 -0.48
CA VAL A 223 -5.26 2.47 -1.80
C VAL A 223 -6.00 3.79 -1.72
N THR A 224 -5.79 4.61 -2.74
CA THR A 224 -6.58 5.82 -2.99
C THR A 224 -7.21 5.70 -4.37
N TYR A 225 -8.49 6.01 -4.47
CA TYR A 225 -9.26 5.90 -5.71
C TYR A 225 -10.38 6.95 -5.74
N ASN A 226 -10.92 7.24 -6.92
CA ASN A 226 -12.03 8.19 -7.04
C ASN A 226 -13.36 7.50 -6.67
N VAL A 227 -14.20 8.24 -5.94
CA VAL A 227 -15.39 7.78 -5.17
C VAL A 227 -16.48 7.05 -5.95
N SER A 228 -16.37 6.94 -7.27
CA SER A 228 -17.38 6.31 -8.11
C SER A 228 -17.19 4.81 -8.32
N ILE A 229 -16.09 4.21 -7.85
CA ILE A 229 -15.81 2.78 -8.06
C ILE A 229 -15.22 2.13 -6.81
N ASP A 230 -15.72 0.95 -6.46
CA ASP A 230 -15.19 0.13 -5.38
C ASP A 230 -14.00 -0.73 -5.83
N ILE A 231 -13.01 -0.89 -4.96
CA ILE A 231 -11.92 -1.85 -5.16
C ILE A 231 -12.46 -3.26 -4.87
N GLU A 232 -12.34 -4.15 -5.85
CA GLU A 232 -12.87 -5.51 -5.76
C GLU A 232 -11.87 -6.47 -5.11
N LEU A 233 -10.60 -6.41 -5.54
CA LEU A 233 -9.55 -7.23 -4.96
C LEU A 233 -8.16 -6.58 -5.10
N CYS A 234 -7.28 -6.95 -4.17
CA CYS A 234 -5.88 -6.59 -4.20
C CYS A 234 -5.02 -7.84 -4.00
N SER A 235 -4.08 -8.09 -4.90
CA SER A 235 -3.18 -9.25 -4.86
C SER A 235 -1.76 -8.82 -4.48
N LEU A 236 -1.20 -9.50 -3.49
CA LEU A 236 0.21 -9.41 -3.12
C LEU A 236 1.04 -10.23 -4.09
N TYR A 237 1.95 -9.56 -4.80
CA TYR A 237 2.96 -10.18 -5.64
C TYR A 237 4.31 -10.16 -4.94
N GLY A 238 5.10 -11.20 -5.14
CA GLY A 238 6.48 -11.23 -4.68
C GLY A 238 7.23 -12.46 -5.17
N ASN A 239 8.53 -12.48 -4.91
CA ASN A 239 9.40 -13.63 -5.21
C ASN A 239 9.56 -14.57 -4.00
N PHE A 240 8.58 -14.65 -3.11
CA PHE A 240 8.66 -15.42 -1.85
C PHE A 240 8.96 -16.91 -2.05
N SER A 241 8.58 -17.50 -3.19
CA SER A 241 8.89 -18.89 -3.55
C SER A 241 10.02 -19.03 -4.59
N GLY A 242 10.88 -18.01 -4.73
CA GLY A 242 11.98 -17.97 -5.71
C GLY A 242 11.60 -17.44 -7.10
N THR A 243 10.31 -17.29 -7.41
CA THR A 243 9.82 -16.68 -8.66
C THR A 243 8.76 -15.61 -8.39
N TRP A 244 8.75 -14.55 -9.19
CA TRP A 244 7.78 -13.46 -9.07
C TRP A 244 6.38 -13.91 -9.48
N LYS A 245 5.45 -14.00 -8.53
CA LYS A 245 4.06 -14.39 -8.77
C LYS A 245 3.13 -13.87 -7.67
N VAL A 246 1.82 -14.02 -7.87
CA VAL A 246 0.83 -13.82 -6.80
C VAL A 246 1.10 -14.78 -5.66
N ASN A 247 1.09 -14.26 -4.43
CA ASN A 247 1.15 -15.03 -3.20
C ASN A 247 -0.21 -15.11 -2.52
N GLN A 248 -0.88 -13.97 -2.36
CA GLN A 248 -2.19 -13.86 -1.71
C GLN A 248 -3.07 -12.87 -2.47
N THR A 249 -4.38 -13.05 -2.35
CA THR A 249 -5.38 -12.09 -2.83
C THR A 249 -6.32 -11.76 -1.69
N ASN A 250 -6.49 -10.46 -1.43
CA ASN A 250 -7.47 -9.92 -0.51
C ASN A 250 -8.71 -9.50 -1.32
N THR A 251 -9.85 -10.15 -1.07
CA THR A 251 -11.14 -9.87 -1.71
C THR A 251 -12.12 -9.14 -0.79
N SER A 252 -11.67 -8.69 0.39
CA SER A 252 -12.49 -7.86 1.27
C SER A 252 -12.54 -6.43 0.73
N SER A 253 -13.64 -5.73 0.96
CA SER A 253 -13.83 -4.36 0.46
C SER A 253 -12.75 -3.43 1.00
N VAL A 254 -11.79 -3.06 0.16
CA VAL A 254 -10.73 -2.09 0.50
C VAL A 254 -11.33 -0.69 0.37
N SER A 255 -11.48 0.01 1.50
CA SER A 255 -12.05 1.36 1.51
C SER A 255 -11.04 2.43 1.11
N ASN A 256 -11.54 3.51 0.53
CA ASN A 256 -10.74 4.66 0.11
C ASN A 256 -10.06 5.33 1.32
N ALA A 257 -8.73 5.47 1.26
CA ALA A 257 -7.95 6.33 2.15
C ALA A 257 -8.02 6.04 3.67
N THR A 258 -8.26 4.80 4.11
CA THR A 258 -8.18 4.44 5.54
C THR A 258 -7.38 3.17 5.80
N THR A 259 -6.40 3.30 6.71
CA THR A 259 -5.57 2.26 7.36
C THR A 259 -4.87 1.25 6.46
N THR A 260 -3.60 0.96 6.78
CA THR A 260 -2.84 -0.12 6.14
C THR A 260 -3.65 -1.40 6.14
N THR A 261 -4.05 -1.84 4.94
CA THR A 261 -4.78 -3.08 4.72
C THR A 261 -3.77 -4.23 4.80
N PRO A 262 -3.85 -5.09 5.83
CA PRO A 262 -2.89 -6.17 5.98
C PRO A 262 -3.26 -7.37 5.10
N PHE A 263 -2.24 -8.05 4.59
CA PHE A 263 -2.34 -9.44 4.15
C PHE A 263 -2.11 -10.39 5.35
N THR A 264 -2.38 -11.69 5.16
CA THR A 264 -2.00 -12.65 6.21
C THR A 264 -0.46 -12.74 6.29
N PRO A 265 0.13 -12.81 7.50
CA PRO A 265 1.58 -12.83 7.67
C PRO A 265 2.22 -13.97 6.90
N ILE A 266 3.37 -13.72 6.25
CA ILE A 266 4.14 -14.72 5.51
C ILE A 266 5.36 -15.12 6.33
N SER A 267 5.58 -16.43 6.47
CA SER A 267 6.80 -17.00 7.04
C SER A 267 7.91 -17.01 5.98
N LEU A 268 8.90 -16.13 6.14
CA LEU A 268 10.01 -15.96 5.20
C LEU A 268 11.32 -16.51 5.78
N LEU A 269 12.22 -16.91 4.89
CA LEU A 269 13.54 -17.47 5.22
C LEU A 269 14.63 -16.43 5.01
N ASN A 270 15.86 -16.73 5.42
CA ASN A 270 16.98 -15.84 5.09
C ASN A 270 17.07 -15.62 3.58
N GLY A 271 17.04 -14.35 3.18
CA GLY A 271 16.98 -13.99 1.78
C GLY A 271 16.57 -12.55 1.56
N SER A 272 16.62 -12.17 0.28
CA SER A 272 16.16 -10.87 -0.20
C SER A 272 14.89 -11.07 -1.03
N TYR A 273 13.82 -10.41 -0.62
CA TYR A 273 12.51 -10.52 -1.25
C TYR A 273 12.11 -9.19 -1.87
N ILE A 274 11.55 -9.28 -3.06
CA ILE A 274 10.91 -8.17 -3.77
C ILE A 274 9.41 -8.42 -3.66
N TRP A 275 8.63 -7.36 -3.44
CA TRP A 275 7.17 -7.45 -3.38
C TRP A 275 6.48 -6.18 -3.90
N ASN A 276 5.22 -6.32 -4.31
CA ASN A 276 4.34 -5.23 -4.72
C ASN A 276 2.87 -5.69 -4.57
N VAL A 277 1.93 -4.77 -4.68
CA VAL A 277 0.49 -5.05 -4.61
C VAL A 277 -0.18 -4.53 -5.88
N LYS A 278 -1.00 -5.38 -6.50
CA LYS A 278 -1.88 -5.04 -7.62
C LYS A 278 -3.30 -4.93 -7.10
N CYS A 279 -3.99 -3.82 -7.31
CA CYS A 279 -5.41 -3.69 -7.01
C CYS A 279 -6.20 -3.47 -8.29
N ASN A 280 -7.38 -4.08 -8.37
CA ASN A 280 -8.36 -3.84 -9.43
C ASN A 280 -9.72 -3.47 -8.86
N ASN A 281 -10.47 -2.74 -9.67
CA ASN A 281 -11.83 -2.33 -9.36
C ASN A 281 -12.86 -3.14 -10.15
N SER A 282 -14.14 -2.85 -9.94
CA SER A 282 -15.26 -3.55 -10.57
C SER A 282 -15.45 -3.28 -12.08
N VAL A 283 -14.60 -2.44 -12.68
CA VAL A 283 -14.61 -2.14 -14.13
C VAL A 283 -13.32 -2.58 -14.83
N ASP A 284 -12.62 -3.56 -14.25
CA ASP A 284 -11.36 -4.15 -14.75
C ASP A 284 -10.19 -3.16 -14.91
N ASP A 285 -10.28 -1.97 -14.31
CA ASP A 285 -9.15 -1.06 -14.19
C ASP A 285 -8.28 -1.48 -13.00
N TYR A 286 -6.97 -1.38 -13.17
CA TYR A 286 -6.00 -1.88 -12.20
C TYR A 286 -4.75 -1.00 -12.12
N ASN A 287 -4.13 -0.99 -10.94
CA ASN A 287 -2.81 -0.41 -10.78
C ASN A 287 -1.94 -1.21 -9.80
N PHE A 288 -0.63 -1.13 -9.99
CA PHE A 288 0.37 -1.58 -9.03
C PHE A 288 0.80 -0.42 -8.13
N GLY A 289 1.52 -0.72 -7.04
CA GLY A 289 2.33 0.29 -6.38
C GLY A 289 3.42 0.81 -7.33
N ASP A 290 3.70 2.10 -7.27
CA ASP A 290 4.61 2.80 -8.19
C ASP A 290 5.99 2.13 -8.30
N ASN A 291 6.47 1.53 -7.20
CA ASN A 291 7.75 0.84 -7.13
C ASN A 291 7.59 -0.51 -6.43
N ASN A 292 8.44 -1.46 -6.81
CA ASN A 292 8.61 -2.71 -6.07
C ASN A 292 9.42 -2.43 -4.80
N PHE A 293 8.93 -2.87 -3.65
CA PHE A 293 9.65 -2.77 -2.38
C PHE A 293 10.51 -4.01 -2.16
N THR A 294 11.59 -3.83 -1.39
CA THR A 294 12.53 -4.88 -1.01
C THR A 294 12.57 -5.07 0.51
N ILE A 295 12.67 -6.31 0.96
CA ILE A 295 12.93 -6.68 2.35
C ILE A 295 13.99 -7.77 2.42
N ASN A 296 14.95 -7.61 3.33
CA ASN A 296 15.94 -8.62 3.65
C ASN A 296 15.58 -9.30 4.97
N ILE A 297 15.53 -10.62 4.98
CA ILE A 297 15.32 -11.42 6.18
C ILE A 297 16.66 -11.95 6.66
N VAL A 298 17.00 -11.62 7.91
CA VAL A 298 18.23 -12.04 8.59
C VAL A 298 17.85 -12.63 9.95
N LEU A 299 17.51 -13.91 9.93
CA LEU A 299 17.31 -14.78 11.07
C LEU A 299 18.68 -15.11 11.68
N ASP A 300 18.77 -14.96 12.99
CA ASP A 300 19.94 -15.27 13.79
C ASP A 300 19.65 -16.42 14.77
N LEU A 301 20.72 -17.12 15.19
CA LEU A 301 20.66 -18.09 16.28
C LEU A 301 20.50 -17.34 17.60
N ASN A 302 19.36 -17.51 18.28
CA ASN A 302 19.13 -16.93 19.60
C ASN A 302 19.47 -17.96 20.70
N ILE A 303 20.51 -17.68 21.48
CA ILE A 303 20.83 -18.44 22.70
C ILE A 303 20.39 -17.58 23.88
N LEU A 304 19.30 -17.99 24.54
CA LEU A 304 18.80 -17.32 25.74
C LEU A 304 19.47 -17.95 26.97
N PHE A 305 20.32 -17.16 27.62
CA PHE A 305 20.95 -17.53 28.89
C PHE A 305 20.01 -17.13 30.04
N HIS A 306 19.45 -18.11 30.76
CA HIS A 306 18.80 -17.83 32.04
C HIS A 306 19.90 -17.48 33.05
N SER A 307 20.03 -16.19 33.37
CA SER A 307 21.18 -15.62 34.11
C SER A 307 20.88 -15.34 35.58
N ASP A 308 20.10 -16.18 36.24
CA ASP A 308 19.71 -15.93 37.63
C ASP A 308 20.75 -16.43 38.65
N ILE A 309 21.99 -16.75 38.24
CA ILE A 309 23.03 -17.28 39.14
C ILE A 309 24.29 -16.43 39.04
N SER A 310 24.48 -15.55 40.02
CA SER A 310 25.66 -14.67 40.14
C SER A 310 26.78 -15.25 41.01
N GLY A 311 26.61 -16.42 41.61
CA GLY A 311 27.63 -17.01 42.47
C GLY A 311 27.36 -18.47 42.80
N LEU A 312 28.44 -19.21 43.04
CA LEU A 312 28.41 -20.58 43.54
C LEU A 312 28.37 -20.55 45.07
N PHE A 313 27.45 -21.29 45.68
CA PHE A 313 27.36 -21.43 47.13
C PHE A 313 27.88 -22.80 47.54
N TYR A 314 29.04 -22.83 48.18
CA TYR A 314 29.60 -24.06 48.75
C TYR A 314 29.37 -24.09 50.28
N PRO A 315 28.64 -25.10 50.81
CA PRO A 315 28.58 -25.31 52.25
C PRO A 315 29.93 -25.87 52.73
N VAL A 316 30.51 -25.23 53.73
CA VAL A 316 31.77 -25.65 54.35
C VAL A 316 31.58 -27.03 54.99
N ASP A 317 32.45 -27.99 54.68
CA ASP A 317 32.44 -29.31 55.32
C ASP A 317 33.32 -29.27 56.58
N TYR A 318 32.68 -29.02 57.71
CA TYR A 318 33.36 -28.91 59.00
C TYR A 318 34.09 -30.19 59.44
N SER A 319 33.78 -31.36 58.85
CA SER A 319 34.40 -32.63 59.23
C SER A 319 35.85 -32.77 58.76
N ILE A 320 36.26 -31.97 57.77
CA ILE A 320 37.59 -32.01 57.15
C ILE A 320 38.43 -30.76 57.44
N VAL A 321 37.90 -29.83 58.26
CA VAL A 321 38.60 -28.62 58.66
C VAL A 321 39.69 -28.96 59.68
N ASN A 322 40.93 -28.56 59.37
CA ASN A 322 42.03 -28.66 60.34
C ASN A 322 42.11 -27.37 61.17
N TRP A 323 41.71 -27.45 62.43
CA TRP A 323 41.71 -26.32 63.36
C TRP A 323 43.14 -26.05 63.85
N THR A 324 43.71 -24.91 63.46
CA THR A 324 45.12 -24.58 63.79
C THR A 324 45.31 -23.97 65.18
N SER A 325 44.23 -23.72 65.93
CA SER A 325 44.31 -23.24 67.32
C SER A 325 44.12 -24.39 68.31
N VAL A 326 45.16 -24.62 69.11
CA VAL A 326 45.40 -25.74 70.04
C VAL A 326 44.51 -25.72 71.30
N PHE A 327 43.32 -25.12 71.24
CA PHE A 327 42.41 -25.08 72.40
C PHE A 327 41.02 -25.60 72.04
N ASP A 328 40.74 -26.81 72.54
CA ASP A 328 39.46 -27.52 72.60
C ASP A 328 38.82 -27.98 71.28
N ASN A 329 39.07 -29.24 70.93
CA ASN A 329 38.44 -29.93 69.81
C ASN A 329 37.06 -30.52 70.16
N ASP A 330 36.58 -30.40 71.41
CA ASP A 330 35.42 -31.16 71.89
C ASP A 330 34.21 -30.33 72.39
N THR A 331 34.25 -28.99 72.38
CA THR A 331 33.02 -28.21 72.64
C THR A 331 32.90 -26.97 71.72
N MET A 332 31.93 -27.00 70.81
CA MET A 332 31.49 -25.79 70.10
C MET A 332 30.92 -24.80 71.13
N HIS A 333 31.69 -23.79 71.50
CA HIS A 333 31.21 -22.73 72.37
C HIS A 333 30.22 -21.83 71.63
N SER A 334 29.10 -21.51 72.26
CA SER A 334 28.22 -20.44 71.81
C SER A 334 28.89 -19.08 72.03
N GLY A 335 29.10 -18.29 70.97
CA GLY A 335 29.70 -16.96 71.03
C GLY A 335 30.22 -16.48 69.66
N ASN A 336 30.45 -15.17 69.53
CA ASN A 336 31.07 -14.60 68.33
C ASN A 336 32.59 -14.78 68.40
N TYR A 337 33.08 -15.83 67.76
CA TYR A 337 34.50 -16.10 67.63
C TYR A 337 34.96 -15.85 66.20
N THR A 338 36.20 -15.41 66.08
CA THR A 338 36.88 -15.15 64.81
C THR A 338 37.95 -16.22 64.65
N TRP A 339 37.81 -17.11 63.68
CA TRP A 339 38.78 -18.17 63.44
C TRP A 339 39.49 -17.94 62.10
N ASN A 340 40.64 -18.60 61.93
CA ASN A 340 41.22 -18.86 60.62
C ASN A 340 41.08 -20.36 60.37
N MET A 341 40.33 -20.73 59.34
CA MET A 341 40.23 -22.13 58.93
C MET A 341 40.92 -22.34 57.59
N THR A 342 41.56 -23.48 57.43
CA THR A 342 42.08 -23.92 56.14
C THR A 342 41.51 -25.29 55.83
N GLU A 343 40.80 -25.38 54.72
CA GLU A 343 40.36 -26.65 54.15
C GLU A 343 41.42 -27.11 53.14
N TYR A 344 41.79 -28.39 53.17
CA TYR A 344 42.72 -28.99 52.21
C TYR A 344 42.07 -30.18 51.52
N ASN A 345 42.35 -30.35 50.23
CA ASN A 345 41.90 -31.48 49.41
C ASN A 345 40.38 -31.66 49.36
N VAL A 346 39.63 -30.57 49.42
CA VAL A 346 38.17 -30.63 49.31
C VAL A 346 37.79 -30.92 47.88
N SER A 347 36.93 -31.92 47.69
CA SER A 347 36.28 -32.19 46.41
C SER A 347 34.77 -32.15 46.58
N ALA A 348 34.09 -31.48 45.66
CA ALA A 348 32.65 -31.29 45.72
C ALA A 348 32.05 -31.48 44.32
N GLU A 349 31.07 -32.36 44.21
CA GLU A 349 30.44 -32.70 42.95
C GLU A 349 29.18 -31.86 42.69
N ASN A 350 28.97 -31.48 41.43
CA ASN A 350 27.75 -30.81 40.95
C ASN A 350 27.36 -29.56 41.77
N VAL A 351 28.35 -28.77 42.18
CA VAL A 351 28.20 -27.65 43.12
C VAL A 351 27.35 -26.52 42.54
N THR A 352 27.22 -26.43 41.22
CA THR A 352 26.30 -25.53 40.54
C THR A 352 25.75 -26.19 39.30
N VAL A 353 24.47 -25.97 39.02
CA VAL A 353 23.74 -26.49 37.85
C VAL A 353 23.24 -25.29 37.05
N TRP A 354 23.71 -25.12 35.82
CA TRP A 354 23.21 -24.10 34.89
C TRP A 354 22.33 -24.74 33.84
N LEU A 355 21.17 -24.13 33.59
CA LEU A 355 20.27 -24.53 32.52
C LEU A 355 20.25 -23.46 31.43
N PHE A 356 20.81 -23.78 30.27
CA PHE A 356 20.77 -22.92 29.09
C PHE A 356 19.73 -23.43 28.09
N ASN A 357 19.02 -22.53 27.40
CA ASN A 357 18.16 -22.92 26.28
C ASN A 357 18.73 -22.41 24.96
N ALA A 358 19.15 -23.34 24.11
CA ALA A 358 19.63 -23.03 22.77
C ALA A 358 18.52 -23.29 21.76
N THR A 359 18.08 -22.26 21.03
CA THR A 359 17.02 -22.38 20.02
C THR A 359 17.58 -22.09 18.63
N ASN A 360 17.56 -23.07 17.74
CA ASN A 360 17.97 -22.89 16.35
C ASN A 360 16.81 -22.38 15.50
N GLN A 361 16.80 -21.09 15.18
CA GLN A 361 15.80 -20.47 14.28
C GLN A 361 16.19 -20.56 12.79
N LEU A 362 17.30 -21.22 12.46
CA LEU A 362 17.81 -21.39 11.10
C LEU A 362 17.26 -22.69 10.47
N GLU A 363 17.34 -22.80 9.15
CA GLU A 363 16.83 -23.99 8.43
C GLU A 363 17.81 -25.17 8.34
N TYR A 364 19.07 -24.93 8.65
CA TYR A 364 20.10 -25.96 8.63
C TYR A 364 20.49 -26.36 10.05
N THR A 365 21.11 -27.53 10.14
CA THR A 365 21.66 -28.04 11.38
C THR A 365 22.81 -27.17 11.86
N VAL A 366 22.79 -26.76 13.13
CA VAL A 366 23.87 -25.98 13.73
C VAL A 366 24.54 -26.81 14.83
N ASN A 367 25.87 -26.82 14.81
CA ASN A 367 26.66 -27.42 15.88
C ASN A 367 26.76 -26.43 17.04
N VAL A 368 26.24 -26.80 18.21
CA VAL A 368 26.42 -26.01 19.43
C VAL A 368 27.73 -26.42 20.06
N THR A 369 28.73 -25.53 20.06
CA THR A 369 30.04 -25.77 20.65
C THR A 369 30.26 -24.95 21.91
N VAL A 370 30.98 -25.51 22.87
CA VAL A 370 31.40 -24.83 24.09
C VAL A 370 32.88 -25.06 24.36
N LYS A 371 33.55 -24.07 24.94
CA LYS A 371 34.91 -24.18 25.47
C LYS A 371 35.07 -23.33 26.72
N GLN A 372 36.07 -23.69 27.52
CA GLN A 372 36.60 -22.82 28.56
C GLN A 372 37.56 -21.79 27.96
N ASN A 373 37.61 -20.59 28.53
CA ASN A 373 38.65 -19.62 28.20
C ASN A 373 40.01 -20.02 28.81
N GLN A 374 39.99 -20.67 29.97
CA GLN A 374 41.18 -21.16 30.69
C GLN A 374 40.85 -22.46 31.41
N THR A 375 41.82 -23.36 31.53
CA THR A 375 41.76 -24.51 32.44
C THR A 375 42.31 -24.13 33.80
N LYS A 376 41.79 -24.76 34.84
CA LYS A 376 42.42 -24.83 36.16
C LYS A 376 42.45 -26.28 36.61
N ASP A 377 43.40 -26.60 37.48
CA ASP A 377 43.58 -27.92 38.08
C ASP A 377 42.59 -28.22 39.22
N TRP A 378 41.87 -27.20 39.69
CA TRP A 378 40.98 -27.30 40.84
C TRP A 378 39.48 -27.41 40.50
N TYR A 379 39.10 -27.52 39.22
CA TYR A 379 37.72 -27.81 38.85
C TYR A 379 37.61 -28.58 37.53
N GLU A 380 36.49 -29.28 37.38
CA GLU A 380 36.01 -29.82 36.12
C GLU A 380 34.66 -29.19 35.79
N TRP A 381 34.48 -28.77 34.54
CA TRP A 381 33.22 -28.22 34.06
C TRP A 381 32.59 -29.20 33.10
N TRP A 382 31.46 -29.76 33.48
CA TRP A 382 30.76 -30.74 32.68
C TRP A 382 29.54 -30.10 32.04
N CYS A 383 29.32 -30.26 30.75
CA CYS A 383 28.08 -29.82 30.09
C CYS A 383 27.48 -30.96 29.27
N GLY A 384 26.16 -31.00 29.17
CA GLY A 384 25.48 -31.96 28.32
C GLY A 384 23.98 -32.05 28.59
N ASN A 385 23.37 -33.15 28.14
CA ASN A 385 21.97 -33.44 28.42
C ASN A 385 21.88 -34.44 29.60
N LEU A 386 20.69 -34.97 29.88
CA LEU A 386 20.50 -35.94 30.97
C LEU A 386 21.24 -37.28 30.75
N THR A 387 21.66 -37.60 29.53
CA THR A 387 22.23 -38.91 29.17
C THR A 387 23.70 -38.85 28.74
N THR A 388 24.19 -37.70 28.27
CA THR A 388 25.57 -37.48 27.84
C THR A 388 26.15 -36.26 28.55
N LYS A 389 27.31 -36.42 29.20
CA LYS A 389 28.08 -35.34 29.82
C LYS A 389 29.45 -35.25 29.15
N PHE A 390 29.89 -34.03 28.85
CA PHE A 390 31.19 -33.73 28.26
C PHE A 390 32.01 -32.91 29.25
N ASN A 391 33.25 -33.30 29.52
CA ASN A 391 34.19 -32.46 30.26
C ASN A 391 34.68 -31.35 29.35
N ILE A 392 34.30 -30.12 29.67
CA ILE A 392 34.60 -28.96 28.85
C ILE A 392 36.02 -28.52 29.14
N SER A 393 36.80 -28.31 28.07
CA SER A 393 38.19 -27.87 28.14
C SER A 393 38.38 -26.59 27.33
N THR A 394 39.62 -26.15 27.16
CA THR A 394 39.97 -25.02 26.28
C THR A 394 39.77 -25.32 24.79
N THR A 395 39.62 -26.59 24.42
CA THR A 395 39.31 -27.01 23.05
C THR A 395 37.79 -27.01 22.84
N PRO A 396 37.25 -26.39 21.77
CA PRO A 396 35.83 -26.46 21.44
C PRO A 396 35.32 -27.90 21.35
N ILE A 397 34.24 -28.19 22.09
CA ILE A 397 33.54 -29.48 22.05
C ILE A 397 32.13 -29.24 21.53
N VAL A 398 31.71 -30.05 20.54
CA VAL A 398 30.33 -30.07 20.06
C VAL A 398 29.48 -30.79 21.10
N LEU A 399 28.52 -30.10 21.69
CA LEU A 399 27.61 -30.67 22.68
C LEU A 399 26.52 -31.50 21.99
N PHE A 400 25.91 -30.93 20.94
CA PHE A 400 24.87 -31.55 20.13
C PHE A 400 24.67 -30.75 18.84
N VAL A 401 23.87 -31.34 17.94
CA VAL A 401 23.47 -30.74 16.66
C VAL A 401 22.00 -30.36 16.79
N LEU A 402 21.69 -29.07 16.65
CA LEU A 402 20.30 -28.60 16.62
C LEU A 402 19.78 -28.62 15.20
N GLY A 403 18.70 -29.36 14.95
CA GLY A 403 17.93 -29.26 13.72
C GLY A 403 17.21 -27.91 13.59
N SER A 404 16.57 -27.71 12.44
CA SER A 404 15.76 -26.51 12.16
C SER A 404 14.61 -26.37 13.15
N ASN A 405 14.46 -25.19 13.75
CA ASN A 405 13.42 -24.85 14.73
C ASN A 405 13.39 -25.76 15.97
N GLN A 406 14.52 -26.36 16.32
CA GLN A 406 14.65 -27.14 17.54
C GLN A 406 15.22 -26.30 18.67
N ASP A 407 14.68 -26.50 19.85
CA ASP A 407 15.24 -26.06 21.12
C ASP A 407 15.80 -27.26 21.90
N GLN A 408 16.90 -27.03 22.63
CA GLN A 408 17.45 -28.05 23.51
C GLN A 408 18.00 -27.43 24.79
N PRO A 409 17.55 -27.91 25.97
CA PRO A 409 18.14 -27.51 27.24
C PRO A 409 19.54 -28.11 27.39
N ILE A 410 20.47 -27.30 27.89
CA ILE A 410 21.83 -27.70 28.23
C ILE A 410 21.99 -27.61 29.72
N ASN A 411 22.33 -28.73 30.36
CA ASN A 411 22.69 -28.75 31.76
C ASN A 411 24.22 -28.72 31.88
N CYS A 412 24.76 -27.72 32.57
CA CYS A 412 26.16 -27.66 32.91
C CYS A 412 26.36 -27.74 34.42
N THR A 413 27.29 -28.59 34.85
CA THR A 413 27.66 -28.79 36.25
C THR A 413 29.13 -28.49 36.48
N LEU A 414 29.45 -27.77 37.56
CA LEU A 414 30.84 -27.60 38.02
C LEU A 414 31.15 -28.58 39.15
N THR A 415 32.23 -29.34 39.00
CA THR A 415 32.82 -30.16 40.06
C THR A 415 34.10 -29.48 40.50
N VAL A 416 34.25 -29.24 41.80
CA VAL A 416 35.46 -28.66 42.37
C VAL A 416 36.35 -29.79 42.87
N LEU A 417 37.65 -29.74 42.57
CA LEU A 417 38.62 -30.78 42.90
C LEU A 417 39.79 -30.19 43.68
N ASN A 418 40.18 -30.86 44.76
CA ASN A 418 41.43 -30.61 45.50
C ASN A 418 41.72 -29.12 45.79
N ILE A 419 40.70 -28.34 46.11
CA ILE A 419 40.90 -26.94 46.47
C ILE A 419 41.53 -26.83 47.86
N SER A 420 42.33 -25.78 48.03
CA SER A 420 42.76 -25.31 49.34
C SER A 420 42.23 -23.90 49.54
N GLN A 421 41.40 -23.70 50.57
CA GLN A 421 40.83 -22.39 50.90
C GLN A 421 41.24 -22.01 52.31
N THR A 422 41.68 -20.76 52.48
CA THR A 422 41.88 -20.19 53.81
C THR A 422 40.87 -19.08 54.03
N TYR A 423 40.03 -19.25 55.04
CA TYR A 423 39.04 -18.26 55.43
C TYR A 423 39.61 -17.48 56.61
N ALA A 424 39.79 -16.18 56.42
CA ALA A 424 40.25 -15.27 57.46
C ALA A 424 39.08 -14.49 58.04
N ASN A 425 39.07 -14.33 59.35
CA ASN A 425 38.09 -13.53 60.09
C ASN A 425 36.61 -13.97 59.95
N TRP A 426 36.33 -15.28 60.00
CA TRP A 426 34.97 -15.80 59.86
C TRP A 426 34.31 -16.10 61.22
N SER A 427 32.97 -16.02 61.28
CA SER A 427 32.15 -16.35 62.46
C SER A 427 31.10 -17.40 62.11
N LEU A 428 30.99 -18.48 62.90
CA LEU A 428 29.96 -19.52 62.78
C LEU A 428 28.58 -18.94 63.10
N ASN A 429 27.75 -18.67 62.09
CA ASN A 429 26.33 -18.39 62.30
C ASN A 429 25.53 -19.45 61.55
N HIS A 430 24.87 -20.33 62.32
CA HIS A 430 24.23 -21.58 61.90
C HIS A 430 23.22 -21.48 60.72
N SER A 431 22.88 -20.28 60.25
CA SER A 431 21.86 -20.03 59.22
C SER A 431 22.38 -19.52 57.87
N THR A 432 23.65 -19.11 57.71
CA THR A 432 24.11 -18.50 56.43
C THR A 432 25.52 -18.87 55.95
N ASP A 433 26.17 -19.89 56.50
CA ASP A 433 27.58 -20.22 56.22
C ASP A 433 27.78 -20.80 54.80
N ARG A 434 28.10 -19.94 53.84
CA ARG A 434 28.39 -20.32 52.44
C ARG A 434 29.60 -19.54 51.92
N ALA A 435 30.55 -20.21 51.27
CA ALA A 435 31.58 -19.56 50.48
C ALA A 435 31.02 -19.14 49.11
N ILE A 436 31.38 -17.97 48.60
CA ILE A 436 30.99 -17.47 47.27
C ILE A 436 32.21 -17.46 46.35
N TRP A 437 32.07 -18.05 45.17
CA TRP A 437 33.07 -18.05 44.11
C TRP A 437 32.50 -17.43 42.84
N ASP A 438 33.23 -16.46 42.26
CA ASP A 438 32.87 -15.78 41.00
C ASP A 438 33.62 -16.41 39.82
N PHE A 439 32.89 -16.74 38.75
CA PHE A 439 33.46 -17.33 37.53
C PHE A 439 33.19 -16.46 36.31
N ASN A 440 34.24 -16.14 35.54
CA ASN A 440 34.11 -15.49 34.24
C ASN A 440 34.14 -16.54 33.13
N TYR A 441 33.01 -16.77 32.46
CA TYR A 441 32.91 -17.61 31.26
C TYR A 441 32.52 -16.78 30.02
N THR A 442 32.82 -17.30 28.81
CA THR A 442 32.42 -16.65 27.55
C THR A 442 31.97 -17.72 26.57
N PHE A 443 30.77 -17.55 26.01
CA PHE A 443 30.29 -18.36 24.89
C PHE A 443 30.60 -17.64 23.58
N ASN A 444 31.23 -18.33 22.63
CA ASN A 444 31.57 -17.78 21.32
C ASN A 444 30.85 -18.57 20.21
N LYS A 445 30.45 -17.86 19.16
CA LYS A 445 29.88 -18.45 17.93
C LYS A 445 30.99 -18.65 16.89
N THR A 446 31.07 -19.84 16.31
CA THR A 446 31.92 -20.13 15.14
C THR A 446 31.06 -20.67 14.02
N TYR A 447 31.18 -20.07 12.84
CA TYR A 447 30.43 -20.40 11.62
C TYR A 447 31.02 -21.62 10.92
#